data_AF-A0A3C1MV75-F1
#
_entry.id   AF-A0A3C1MV75-F1
#
_cell.length_a   1.000
_cell.length_b   1.000
_cell.length_c   1.000
_cell.angle_alpha   90.00
_cell.angle_beta   90.00
_cell.angle_gamma   90.00
#
_symmetry.space_group_name_H-M   'P 1'
#
loop_
_entity.id
_entity.type
_entity.pdbx_description
1 polymer ?
#
loop_
_entity_poly.entity_id
_entity_poly.type
_entity_poly.pdbx_seq_one_letter_code
_entity_poly.pdbx_strand_id
1 'polypeptide(L)'
;MINLSKHYDTLTAPERLILAMDAMARGDQYEANLLGETCPKFQYKEQRDLAYTGKYQDLQTMALLHAAMFYEVRGAMLVGLALNHFMPDGRMRSACERRRAELMAHIAAWKRFCDYAGFDPYTTLKAFGFTLDPMLEDIPADDAQPDETLIDEIFQSHLKIWQS
;
A
#
# COMPACT_ATOMS: atom_id res chain seq x y z
N MET A 1 22.61 23.36 -9.10
CA MET A 1 21.72 22.46 -8.35
C MET A 1 21.16 23.22 -7.16
N ILE A 2 19.84 23.40 -7.10
CA ILE A 2 19.17 23.98 -5.93
C ILE A 2 19.30 22.95 -4.80
N ASN A 3 19.86 23.34 -3.66
CA ASN A 3 20.01 22.45 -2.52
C ASN A 3 18.67 22.36 -1.76
N LEU A 4 17.79 21.48 -2.21
CA LEU A 4 16.45 21.26 -1.65
C LEU A 4 16.49 20.79 -0.18
N SER A 5 17.60 20.22 0.28
CA SER A 5 17.76 19.73 1.66
C SER A 5 17.58 20.82 2.72
N LYS A 6 17.80 22.09 2.36
CA LYS A 6 17.65 23.25 3.24
C LYS A 6 16.21 23.58 3.62
N HIS A 7 15.23 22.89 3.02
CA HIS A 7 13.81 23.09 3.29
C HIS A 7 13.17 21.94 4.05
N TYR A 8 13.83 20.79 4.15
CA TYR A 8 13.26 19.59 4.77
C TYR A 8 13.08 19.73 6.29
N ASP A 9 13.81 20.63 6.94
CA ASP A 9 13.69 20.96 8.36
C ASP A 9 12.38 21.70 8.70
N THR A 10 11.72 22.29 7.69
CA THR A 10 10.41 22.94 7.85
C THR A 10 9.23 21.99 7.68
N LEU A 11 9.48 20.76 7.23
CA LEU A 11 8.43 19.78 6.95
C LEU A 11 8.01 19.03 8.22
N THR A 12 6.72 18.81 8.35
CA THR A 12 6.16 17.90 9.35
C THR A 12 6.59 16.45 9.09
N ALA A 13 6.45 15.57 10.09
CA ALA A 13 6.73 14.15 9.91
C ALA A 13 5.88 13.49 8.80
N PRO A 14 4.56 13.73 8.69
CA PRO A 14 3.75 13.21 7.59
C PRO A 14 4.22 13.67 6.20
N GLU A 15 4.54 14.97 6.04
CA GLU A 15 5.01 15.50 4.75
C GLU A 15 6.35 14.88 4.33
N ARG A 16 7.28 14.71 5.27
CA ARG A 16 8.55 14.01 4.99
C ARG A 16 8.33 12.56 4.63
N LEU A 17 7.37 11.88 5.27
CA LEU A 17 7.06 10.49 4.97
C LEU A 17 6.52 10.34 3.55
N ILE A 18 5.61 11.22 3.11
CA ILE A 18 5.09 11.23 1.74
C ILE A 18 6.24 11.42 0.73
N LEU A 19 7.08 12.44 0.93
CA LEU A 19 8.22 12.69 0.04
C LEU A 19 9.24 11.53 0.06
N ALA A 20 9.40 10.86 1.20
CA ALA A 20 10.28 9.71 1.30
C ALA A 20 9.72 8.52 0.49
N MET A 21 8.40 8.31 0.50
CA MET A 21 7.76 7.30 -0.35
C MET A 21 7.96 7.63 -1.84
N ASP A 22 7.80 8.89 -2.24
CA ASP A 22 8.06 9.33 -3.62
C ASP A 22 9.52 9.08 -4.03
N ALA A 23 10.48 9.44 -3.17
CA ALA A 23 11.90 9.23 -3.38
C ALA A 23 12.26 7.73 -3.47
N MET A 24 11.70 6.91 -2.60
CA MET A 24 11.90 5.45 -2.64
C MET A 24 11.30 4.83 -3.90
N ALA A 25 10.09 5.23 -4.30
CA ALA A 25 9.40 4.71 -5.48
C ALA A 25 10.13 5.02 -6.80
N ARG A 26 10.92 6.10 -6.84
CA ARG A 26 11.77 6.46 -7.99
C ARG A 26 13.23 5.97 -7.85
N GLY A 27 13.56 5.24 -6.79
CA GLY A 27 14.88 4.65 -6.54
C GLY A 27 15.93 5.62 -5.98
N ASP A 28 15.51 6.80 -5.52
CA ASP A 28 16.37 7.82 -4.93
C ASP A 28 16.56 7.60 -3.42
N GLN A 29 17.34 6.57 -3.08
CA GLN A 29 17.58 6.20 -1.69
C GLN A 29 18.33 7.29 -0.90
N TYR A 30 19.12 8.12 -1.58
CA TYR A 30 19.83 9.22 -0.94
C TYR A 30 18.85 10.28 -0.43
N GLU A 31 17.90 10.73 -1.27
CA GLU A 31 16.86 11.67 -0.83
C GLU A 31 15.96 11.07 0.25
N ALA A 32 15.57 9.81 0.11
CA ALA A 32 14.76 9.12 1.12
C ALA A 32 15.45 9.09 2.49
N ASN A 33 16.74 8.74 2.53
CA ASN A 33 17.53 8.73 3.76
C ASN A 33 17.63 10.13 4.36
N LEU A 34 17.90 11.14 3.52
CA LEU A 34 17.99 12.52 3.95
C LEU A 34 16.67 13.02 4.57
N LEU A 35 15.53 12.68 3.97
CA LEU A 35 14.20 13.01 4.52
C LEU A 35 13.94 12.34 5.87
N GLY A 36 14.36 11.09 6.05
CA GLY A 36 14.26 10.38 7.33
C GLY A 36 15.21 10.91 8.41
N GLU A 37 16.39 11.40 8.02
CA GLU A 37 17.40 11.97 8.93
C GLU A 37 17.17 13.44 9.26
N THR A 38 16.39 14.17 8.45
CA THR A 38 16.11 15.60 8.67
C THR A 38 15.10 15.78 9.80
N CYS A 39 15.50 15.44 11.03
CA CYS A 39 14.74 15.68 12.25
C CYS A 39 14.87 17.17 12.65
N PRO A 40 13.77 17.85 13.03
CA PRO A 40 13.87 19.17 13.65
C PRO A 40 14.74 19.10 14.91
N LYS A 41 15.76 19.97 14.98
CA LYS A 41 16.75 19.95 16.08
C LYS A 41 16.19 20.51 17.38
N PHE A 42 15.44 19.71 18.13
CA PHE A 42 15.15 19.93 19.55
C PHE A 42 16.33 19.44 20.41
N GLN A 43 16.53 20.05 21.59
CA GLN A 43 17.80 20.06 22.33
C GLN A 43 18.29 18.72 22.97
N TYR A 44 18.16 17.57 22.32
CA TYR A 44 18.65 16.28 22.85
C TYR A 44 19.67 15.60 21.92
N LYS A 45 20.61 14.84 22.50
CA LYS A 45 21.81 14.31 21.81
C LYS A 45 21.57 13.07 20.93
N GLU A 46 20.38 12.49 20.97
CA GLU A 46 19.99 11.33 20.14
C GLU A 46 18.59 11.56 19.57
N GLN A 47 18.49 12.33 18.49
CA GLN A 47 17.19 12.69 17.91
C GLN A 47 16.82 11.81 16.72
N ARG A 48 16.32 10.61 17.00
CA ARG A 48 15.44 9.95 16.03
C ARG A 48 14.08 10.63 16.13
N ASP A 49 13.54 11.05 14.99
CA ASP A 49 12.17 11.53 14.93
C ASP A 49 11.22 10.34 15.13
N LEU A 50 10.76 10.14 16.36
CA LEU A 50 9.87 9.04 16.72
C LEU A 50 8.53 9.11 15.99
N ALA A 51 8.04 10.31 15.68
CA ALA A 51 6.79 10.48 14.95
C ALA A 51 6.96 10.01 13.49
N TYR A 52 8.06 10.39 12.84
CA TYR A 52 8.39 9.88 11.51
C TYR A 52 8.64 8.37 11.52
N THR A 53 9.49 7.89 12.44
CA THR A 53 9.92 6.49 12.48
C THR A 53 8.73 5.57 12.77
N GLY A 54 7.86 5.94 13.71
CA GLY A 54 6.66 5.19 14.03
C GLY A 54 5.73 5.10 12.82
N LYS A 55 5.42 6.23 12.17
CA LYS A 55 4.53 6.23 11.00
C LYS A 55 5.13 5.52 9.79
N TYR A 56 6.45 5.57 9.60
CA TYR A 56 7.13 4.75 8.60
C TYR A 56 6.93 3.26 8.87
N GLN A 57 7.11 2.81 10.12
CA GLN A 57 6.94 1.40 10.51
C GLN A 57 5.48 0.94 10.37
N ASP A 58 4.52 1.78 10.77
CA ASP A 58 3.09 1.51 10.60
C ASP A 58 2.76 1.34 9.13
N LEU A 59 3.20 2.29 8.28
CA LEU A 59 2.95 2.27 6.84
C LEU A 59 3.58 1.04 6.18
N GLN A 60 4.82 0.71 6.54
CA GLN A 60 5.50 -0.48 6.05
C GLN A 60 4.76 -1.76 6.46
N THR A 61 4.33 -1.86 7.72
CA THR A 61 3.58 -3.00 8.23
C THR A 61 2.26 -3.18 7.47
N MET A 62 1.52 -2.10 7.25
CA MET A 62 0.28 -2.13 6.47
C MET A 62 0.52 -2.51 5.01
N ALA A 63 1.55 -1.96 4.37
CA ALA A 63 1.89 -2.30 2.99
C ALA A 63 2.24 -3.79 2.84
N LEU A 64 3.02 -4.35 3.79
CA LEU A 64 3.36 -5.77 3.84
C LEU A 64 2.11 -6.64 4.03
N LEU A 65 1.24 -6.31 4.99
CA LEU A 65 0.00 -7.04 5.26
C LEU A 65 -0.94 -7.00 4.05
N HIS A 66 -1.14 -5.80 3.48
CA HIS A 66 -1.93 -5.62 2.28
C HIS A 66 -1.40 -6.47 1.13
N ALA A 67 -0.10 -6.40 0.84
CA ALA A 67 0.53 -7.17 -0.23
C ALA A 67 0.38 -8.69 0.00
N ALA A 68 0.60 -9.19 1.22
CA ALA A 68 0.46 -10.60 1.55
C ALA A 68 -0.96 -11.12 1.25
N MET A 69 -1.98 -10.44 1.78
CA MET A 69 -3.39 -10.79 1.55
C MET A 69 -3.76 -10.68 0.08
N PHE A 70 -3.32 -9.60 -0.57
CA PHE A 70 -3.55 -9.37 -1.99
C PHE A 70 -2.99 -10.52 -2.86
N TYR A 71 -1.75 -10.95 -2.62
CA TYR A 71 -1.14 -12.05 -3.37
C TYR A 71 -1.75 -13.41 -3.03
N GLU A 72 -2.20 -13.63 -1.81
CA GLU A 72 -2.93 -14.85 -1.43
C GLU A 72 -4.24 -14.98 -2.25
N VAL A 73 -5.07 -13.94 -2.22
CA VAL A 73 -6.35 -13.92 -2.92
C VAL A 73 -6.14 -14.00 -4.44
N ARG A 74 -5.16 -13.26 -4.97
CA ARG A 74 -4.78 -13.31 -6.40
C ARG A 74 -4.33 -14.71 -6.80
N GLY A 75 -3.47 -15.35 -6.01
CA GLY A 75 -2.99 -16.71 -6.26
C GLY A 75 -4.13 -17.72 -6.28
N ALA A 76 -5.04 -17.64 -5.31
CA ALA A 76 -6.23 -18.49 -5.26
C ALA A 76 -7.15 -18.29 -6.47
N MET A 77 -7.34 -17.04 -6.90
CA MET A 77 -8.13 -16.72 -8.10
C MET A 77 -7.49 -17.32 -9.37
N LEU A 78 -6.19 -17.13 -9.59
CA LEU A 78 -5.49 -17.63 -10.77
C LEU A 78 -5.51 -19.16 -10.84
N VAL A 79 -5.31 -19.84 -9.71
CA VAL A 79 -5.44 -21.31 -9.63
C VAL A 79 -6.86 -21.74 -9.97
N GLY A 80 -7.88 -21.04 -9.45
CA GLY A 80 -9.28 -21.32 -9.77
C GLY A 80 -9.59 -21.18 -11.26
N LEU A 81 -9.10 -20.11 -11.91
CA LEU A 81 -9.27 -19.87 -13.34
C LEU A 81 -8.60 -20.97 -14.18
N ALA A 82 -7.38 -21.36 -13.81
CA ALA A 82 -6.67 -22.45 -14.47
C ALA A 82 -7.42 -23.78 -14.33
N LEU A 83 -7.88 -24.12 -13.13
CA LEU A 83 -8.67 -25.34 -12.90
C LEU A 83 -9.98 -25.32 -13.68
N ASN A 84 -10.70 -24.20 -13.71
CA ASN A 84 -11.93 -24.06 -14.49
C ASN A 84 -11.69 -24.25 -16.00
N HIS A 85 -10.54 -23.81 -16.51
CA HIS A 85 -10.16 -24.02 -17.91
C HIS A 85 -9.97 -25.50 -18.25
N PHE A 86 -9.28 -26.26 -17.38
CA PHE A 86 -9.03 -27.69 -17.60
C PHE A 86 -10.19 -28.60 -17.19
N MET A 87 -11.01 -28.16 -16.24
CA MET A 87 -12.12 -28.90 -15.65
C MET A 87 -13.31 -27.96 -15.47
N PRO A 88 -14.07 -27.67 -16.54
CA PRO A 88 -15.19 -26.75 -16.46
C PRO A 88 -16.33 -27.37 -15.66
N ASP A 89 -16.33 -27.12 -14.36
CA ASP A 89 -17.47 -27.28 -13.49
C ASP A 89 -18.00 -25.89 -13.12
N GLY A 90 -19.32 -25.72 -13.05
CA GLY A 90 -19.92 -24.41 -12.72
C GLY A 90 -19.56 -23.91 -11.31
N ARG A 91 -19.00 -24.77 -10.44
CA ARG A 91 -18.64 -24.41 -9.06
C ARG A 91 -17.35 -23.61 -9.02
N MET A 92 -16.37 -23.94 -9.88
CA MET A 92 -15.12 -23.20 -10.02
C MET A 92 -15.37 -21.77 -10.48
N ARG A 93 -16.31 -21.57 -11.42
CA ARG A 93 -16.71 -20.23 -11.85
C ARG A 93 -17.17 -19.35 -10.68
N SER A 94 -18.15 -19.82 -9.89
CA SER A 94 -18.65 -19.05 -8.74
C SER A 94 -17.59 -18.84 -7.65
N ALA A 95 -16.64 -19.77 -7.48
CA ALA A 95 -15.52 -19.59 -6.57
C ALA A 95 -14.55 -18.50 -7.06
N CYS A 96 -14.26 -18.46 -8.37
CA CYS A 96 -13.43 -17.42 -8.98
C CYS A 96 -14.09 -16.04 -8.88
N GLU A 97 -15.40 -15.94 -9.12
CA GLU A 97 -16.16 -14.70 -8.98
C GLU A 97 -16.06 -14.13 -7.55
N ARG A 98 -16.20 -14.98 -6.51
CA ARG A 98 -16.02 -14.57 -5.12
C ARG A 98 -14.60 -14.09 -4.82
N ARG A 99 -13.57 -14.83 -5.26
CA ARG A 99 -12.16 -14.43 -5.06
C ARG A 99 -11.82 -13.14 -5.82
N ARG A 100 -12.46 -12.91 -6.96
CA ARG A 100 -12.34 -11.64 -7.68
C ARG A 100 -12.94 -10.48 -6.90
N ALA A 101 -14.16 -10.63 -6.37
CA ALA A 101 -14.79 -9.59 -5.54
C ALA A 101 -13.92 -9.24 -4.31
N GLU A 102 -13.34 -10.26 -3.67
CA GLU A 102 -12.39 -10.10 -2.56
C GLU A 102 -11.11 -9.35 -2.99
N LEU A 103 -10.54 -9.70 -4.15
CA LEU A 103 -9.38 -9.01 -4.70
C LEU A 103 -9.67 -7.51 -4.94
N MET A 104 -10.84 -7.20 -5.52
CA MET A 104 -11.29 -5.83 -5.75
C MET A 104 -11.51 -5.08 -4.44
N ALA A 105 -12.03 -5.75 -3.40
CA ALA A 105 -12.19 -5.17 -2.08
C ALA A 105 -10.84 -4.77 -1.45
N HIS A 106 -9.80 -5.61 -1.58
CA HIS A 106 -8.45 -5.27 -1.13
C HIS A 106 -7.90 -4.03 -1.85
N ILE A 107 -8.05 -3.94 -3.18
CA ILE A 107 -7.59 -2.79 -3.97
C ILE A 107 -8.32 -1.51 -3.52
N ALA A 108 -9.65 -1.57 -3.42
CA ALA A 108 -10.47 -0.42 -3.03
C ALA A 108 -10.17 0.03 -1.60
N ALA A 109 -10.02 -0.89 -0.66
CA ALA A 109 -9.67 -0.58 0.73
C ALA A 109 -8.28 0.05 0.87
N TRP A 110 -7.29 -0.44 0.11
CA TRP A 110 -5.95 0.16 0.07
C TRP A 110 -5.98 1.58 -0.49
N LYS A 111 -6.64 1.77 -1.64
CA LYS A 111 -6.81 3.10 -2.21
C LYS A 111 -7.47 4.06 -1.22
N ARG A 112 -8.56 3.63 -0.57
CA ARG A 112 -9.27 4.44 0.43
C ARG A 112 -8.37 4.81 1.62
N PHE A 113 -7.56 3.87 2.10
CA PHE A 113 -6.60 4.13 3.16
C PHE A 113 -5.54 5.17 2.72
N CYS A 114 -4.95 4.99 1.53
CA CYS A 114 -3.97 5.91 0.98
C CYS A 114 -4.54 7.32 0.78
N ASP A 115 -5.76 7.43 0.24
CA ASP A 115 -6.47 8.72 0.09
C ASP A 115 -6.66 9.40 1.47
N TYR A 116 -7.03 8.64 2.50
CA TYR A 116 -7.17 9.15 3.87
C TYR A 116 -5.85 9.64 4.47
N ALA A 117 -4.77 8.88 4.26
CA ALA A 117 -3.46 9.16 4.84
C ALA A 117 -2.61 10.14 4.01
N GLY A 118 -3.06 10.54 2.82
CA GLY A 118 -2.37 11.48 1.93
C GLY A 118 -1.28 10.86 1.06
N PHE A 119 -1.34 9.54 0.82
CA PHE A 119 -0.37 8.82 0.00
C PHE A 119 -0.93 8.47 -1.37
N ASP A 120 -0.05 8.37 -2.37
CA ASP A 120 -0.39 7.67 -3.60
C ASP A 120 -0.28 6.13 -3.37
N PRO A 121 -1.33 5.35 -3.69
CA PRO A 121 -1.36 3.92 -3.39
C PRO A 121 -0.31 3.11 -4.14
N TYR A 122 0.01 3.49 -5.38
CA TYR A 122 0.97 2.76 -6.21
C TYR A 122 2.41 3.09 -5.83
N THR A 123 2.70 4.38 -5.65
CA THR A 123 3.98 4.88 -5.15
C THR A 123 4.33 4.23 -3.81
N THR A 124 3.38 4.16 -2.89
CA THR A 124 3.62 3.58 -1.56
C THR A 124 4.01 2.11 -1.64
N LEU A 125 3.28 1.31 -2.43
CA LEU A 125 3.61 -0.10 -2.62
C LEU A 125 4.97 -0.26 -3.31
N LYS A 126 5.23 0.55 -4.34
CA LYS A 126 6.49 0.55 -5.07
C LYS A 126 7.68 0.93 -4.19
N ALA A 127 7.52 1.88 -3.28
CA ALA A 127 8.54 2.28 -2.31
C ALA A 127 9.00 1.09 -1.45
N PHE A 128 8.09 0.18 -1.10
CA PHE A 128 8.41 -1.05 -0.38
C PHE A 128 8.75 -2.25 -1.27
N GLY A 129 8.97 -2.03 -2.56
CA GLY A 129 9.36 -3.07 -3.51
C GLY A 129 8.20 -3.93 -4.03
N PHE A 130 6.96 -3.55 -3.75
CA PHE A 130 5.78 -4.22 -4.30
C PHE A 130 5.40 -3.59 -5.63
N THR A 131 5.39 -4.39 -6.68
CA THR A 131 4.87 -3.96 -7.99
C THR A 131 3.51 -4.63 -8.17
N LEU A 132 2.43 -3.84 -8.10
CA LEU A 132 1.14 -4.31 -8.57
C LEU A 132 1.26 -4.48 -10.08
N ASP A 133 1.23 -5.74 -10.51
CA ASP A 133 1.31 -6.13 -11.91
C ASP A 133 0.15 -5.50 -12.70
N PRO A 134 0.39 -4.91 -13.89
CA PRO A 134 -0.67 -4.39 -14.77
C PRO A 134 -1.70 -5.45 -15.18
N MET A 135 -1.45 -6.75 -14.97
CA MET A 135 -2.48 -7.81 -15.15
C MET A 135 -3.79 -7.56 -14.39
N LEU A 136 -3.83 -6.70 -13.37
CA LEU A 136 -5.08 -6.30 -12.70
C LEU A 136 -5.94 -5.35 -13.54
N GLU A 137 -5.32 -4.51 -14.36
CA GLU A 137 -5.99 -3.63 -15.31
C GLU A 137 -6.63 -4.44 -16.46
N ASP A 138 -6.04 -5.61 -16.76
CA ASP A 138 -6.49 -6.53 -17.80
C ASP A 138 -7.52 -7.58 -17.33
N ILE A 139 -7.92 -7.60 -16.05
CA ILE A 139 -9.02 -8.47 -15.63
C ILE A 139 -10.32 -7.87 -16.16
N PRO A 140 -10.93 -8.43 -17.23
CA PRO A 140 -12.03 -7.80 -17.92
C PRO A 140 -13.16 -7.52 -16.95
N ALA A 141 -13.60 -6.27 -16.83
CA ALA A 141 -14.71 -5.85 -15.98
C ALA A 141 -15.94 -6.73 -16.31
N ASP A 142 -16.15 -7.75 -15.49
CA ASP A 142 -17.39 -8.52 -15.46
C ASP A 142 -18.12 -8.03 -14.22
N ASP A 143 -19.43 -8.26 -14.11
CA ASP A 143 -20.33 -7.63 -13.14
C ASP A 143 -20.02 -7.88 -11.65
N ALA A 144 -18.92 -8.55 -11.32
CA ALA A 144 -18.44 -8.80 -9.96
C ALA A 144 -18.11 -7.47 -9.25
N GLN A 145 -19.09 -6.97 -8.50
CA GLN A 145 -18.92 -5.83 -7.60
C GLN A 145 -18.01 -6.20 -6.43
N PRO A 146 -17.16 -5.28 -5.96
CA PRO A 146 -16.42 -5.50 -4.73
C PRO A 146 -17.40 -5.68 -3.55
N ASP A 147 -17.00 -6.48 -2.58
CA ASP A 147 -17.76 -6.61 -1.33
C ASP A 147 -17.51 -5.37 -0.46
N GLU A 148 -18.50 -4.47 -0.40
CA GLU A 148 -18.45 -3.23 0.39
C GLU A 148 -18.23 -3.48 1.88
N THR A 149 -18.75 -4.58 2.43
CA THR A 149 -18.55 -4.92 3.85
C THR A 149 -17.09 -5.26 4.09
N LEU A 150 -16.50 -6.05 3.19
CA LEU A 150 -15.10 -6.41 3.26
C LEU A 150 -14.18 -5.20 3.03
N ILE A 151 -14.55 -4.26 2.14
CA ILE A 151 -13.81 -3.01 1.96
C ILE A 151 -13.72 -2.25 3.29
N ASP A 152 -14.85 -2.09 3.98
CA ASP A 152 -14.91 -1.40 5.26
C ASP A 152 -14.07 -2.13 6.32
N GLU A 153 -14.16 -3.45 6.42
CA GLU A 153 -13.38 -4.24 7.38
C GLU A 153 -11.87 -4.09 7.18
N ILE A 154 -11.40 -4.20 5.93
CA ILE A 154 -9.97 -4.04 5.59
C ILE A 154 -9.53 -2.60 5.87
N PHE A 155 -10.32 -1.60 5.48
CA PHE A 155 -10.03 -0.20 5.73
C PHE A 155 -9.91 0.10 7.23
N GLN A 156 -10.85 -0.39 8.05
CA GLN A 156 -10.81 -0.23 9.51
C GLN A 156 -9.60 -0.93 10.13
N SER A 157 -9.21 -2.10 9.61
CA SER A 157 -7.99 -2.80 10.04
C SER A 157 -6.74 -1.94 9.80
N HIS A 158 -6.58 -1.37 8.59
CA HIS A 158 -5.49 -0.45 8.29
C HIS A 158 -5.54 0.80 9.18
N LEU A 159 -6.72 1.40 9.33
CA LEU A 159 -6.89 2.61 10.14
C LEU A 159 -6.48 2.39 11.61
N LYS A 160 -6.79 1.22 12.16
CA LYS A 160 -6.41 0.86 13.54
C LYS A 160 -4.89 0.78 13.73
N ILE A 161 -4.15 0.26 12.75
CA ILE A 161 -2.68 0.25 12.77
C ILE A 161 -2.14 1.68 12.61
N TRP A 162 -2.73 2.45 11.70
CA TRP A 162 -2.29 3.82 11.46
C TRP A 162 -2.52 4.78 12.64
N GLN A 163 -3.53 4.51 13.47
CA GLN A 163 -3.88 5.34 14.62
C GLN A 163 -3.26 4.87 15.95
N SER A 164 -2.53 3.75 15.96
CA SER A 164 -1.72 3.36 17.13
C SER A 164 -0.48 4.23 17.31
#